data_AF-A0A352JSR8-F1
#
_entry.id   AF-A0A352JSR8-F1
#
_cell.length_a   1.000
_cell.length_b   1.000
_cell.length_c   1.000
_cell.angle_alpha   90.00
_cell.angle_beta   90.00
_cell.angle_gamma   90.00
#
_symmetry.space_group_name_H-M   'P 1'
#
loop_
_entity.id
_entity.type
_entity.pdbx_description
1 polymer ?
#
loop_
_entity_poly.entity_id
_entity_poly.type
_entity_poly.pdbx_seq_one_letter_code
_entity_poly.pdbx_strand_id
1 'polypeptide(L)'
;LVEMGFNRQPVVEQLGDFAVRGGIIDIFPATMAEPLRIEFFGDEIESIRTFSVLTQRSLGRLKEIEILPLREFPVDMGMVELVSAELPQEQAIALHDALGPAGLFDGLEFFSHLFESRKGSLFDYLPDDAIIIRDDPNLITEELEDSLEKAKQRYEERGDYPFGKPEEIYIDYPRIRESL
;
A
#
# COMPACT_ATOMS: atom_id res chain seq x y z
N LEU A 1 -13.21 -0.92 2.16
CA LEU A 1 -12.67 -1.44 0.88
C LEU A 1 -12.07 -0.33 0.03
N VAL A 2 -12.81 0.69 -0.42
CA VAL A 2 -12.23 1.82 -1.19
C VAL A 2 -11.13 2.53 -0.38
N GLU A 3 -11.41 2.88 0.88
CA GLU A 3 -10.43 3.47 1.80
C GLU A 3 -9.23 2.54 2.09
N MET A 4 -9.41 1.23 1.90
CA MET A 4 -8.35 0.23 2.04
C MET A 4 -7.53 0.08 0.74
N GLY A 5 -7.81 0.88 -0.29
CA GLY A 5 -7.10 0.88 -1.58
C GLY A 5 -7.67 -0.07 -2.64
N PHE A 6 -8.81 -0.72 -2.40
CA PHE A 6 -9.42 -1.62 -3.39
C PHE A 6 -10.17 -0.84 -4.48
N ASN A 7 -10.14 -1.40 -5.69
CA ASN A 7 -10.70 -0.82 -6.89
C ASN A 7 -12.11 -1.35 -7.15
N ARG A 8 -13.10 -0.47 -7.15
CA ARG A 8 -14.47 -0.88 -7.43
C ARG A 8 -14.64 -1.17 -8.92
N GLN A 9 -14.87 -2.43 -9.25
CA GLN A 9 -15.11 -2.87 -10.62
C GLN A 9 -16.52 -3.46 -10.79
N PRO A 10 -17.04 -3.52 -12.02
CA PRO A 10 -18.26 -4.28 -12.32
C PRO A 10 -18.09 -5.78 -12.06
N VAL A 11 -16.89 -6.31 -12.28
CA VAL A 11 -16.50 -7.72 -12.10
C VAL A 11 -15.08 -7.76 -11.57
N VAL A 12 -14.80 -8.69 -10.66
CA VAL A 12 -13.46 -8.93 -10.14
C VAL A 12 -12.66 -9.78 -11.12
N GLU A 13 -11.53 -9.27 -11.57
CA GLU A 13 -10.63 -9.95 -12.51
C GLU A 13 -9.19 -10.00 -11.99
N GLN A 14 -8.75 -9.00 -11.23
CA GLN A 14 -7.36 -8.85 -10.80
C GLN A 14 -7.24 -8.57 -9.30
N LEU A 15 -6.03 -8.74 -8.77
CA LEU A 15 -5.70 -8.41 -7.38
C LEU A 15 -6.07 -6.95 -7.09
N GLY A 16 -6.73 -6.75 -5.96
CA GLY A 16 -7.19 -5.45 -5.50
C GLY A 16 -8.54 -5.00 -6.07
N ASP A 17 -9.15 -5.75 -6.97
CA ASP A 17 -10.52 -5.48 -7.39
C ASP A 17 -11.54 -5.89 -6.31
N PHE A 18 -12.65 -5.15 -6.25
CA PHE A 18 -13.88 -5.60 -5.60
C PHE A 18 -15.11 -5.20 -6.40
N ALA A 19 -16.16 -6.02 -6.34
CA ALA A 19 -17.45 -5.77 -6.97
C ALA A 19 -18.59 -5.94 -5.98
N VAL A 20 -19.61 -5.10 -6.07
CA VAL A 20 -20.81 -5.15 -5.21
C VAL A 20 -22.05 -5.34 -6.08
N ARG A 21 -22.78 -6.43 -5.84
CA ARG A 21 -23.95 -6.84 -6.63
C ARG A 21 -25.08 -7.31 -5.70
N GLY A 22 -25.94 -6.38 -5.29
CA GLY A 22 -26.99 -6.67 -4.32
C GLY A 22 -26.38 -7.11 -2.98
N GLY A 23 -26.77 -8.29 -2.49
CA GLY A 23 -26.21 -8.91 -1.30
C GLY A 23 -24.90 -9.67 -1.53
N ILE A 24 -24.19 -9.43 -2.64
CA ILE A 24 -22.93 -10.12 -2.93
C ILE A 24 -21.79 -9.11 -3.01
N ILE A 25 -20.69 -9.41 -2.33
CA ILE A 25 -19.42 -8.69 -2.48
C ILE A 25 -18.35 -9.68 -2.95
N ASP A 26 -17.81 -9.45 -4.14
CA ASP A 26 -16.63 -10.15 -4.64
C ASP A 26 -15.39 -9.31 -4.36
N ILE A 27 -14.29 -9.92 -3.93
CA ILE A 27 -13.04 -9.24 -3.55
C ILE A 27 -11.86 -10.10 -3.96
N PHE A 28 -10.80 -9.52 -4.52
CA PHE A 28 -9.53 -10.23 -4.73
C PHE A 28 -8.43 -9.63 -3.84
N PRO A 29 -8.20 -10.19 -2.64
CA PRO A 29 -7.19 -9.66 -1.72
C PRO A 29 -5.76 -10.08 -2.13
N ALA A 30 -4.77 -9.24 -1.80
CA ALA A 30 -3.35 -9.52 -2.04
C ALA A 30 -2.81 -10.74 -1.26
N THR A 31 -3.49 -11.13 -0.18
CA THR A 31 -3.08 -12.23 0.72
C THR A 31 -3.57 -13.60 0.26
N MET A 32 -4.31 -13.70 -0.85
CA MET A 32 -4.89 -14.96 -1.33
C MET A 32 -4.59 -15.21 -2.80
N ALA A 33 -4.52 -16.49 -3.17
CA ALA A 33 -4.33 -16.91 -4.56
C ALA A 33 -5.61 -16.83 -5.41
N GLU A 34 -6.79 -16.86 -4.79
CA GLU A 34 -8.10 -16.86 -5.45
C GLU A 34 -8.98 -15.76 -4.84
N PRO A 35 -9.85 -15.09 -5.62
CA PRO A 35 -10.79 -14.14 -5.09
C PRO A 35 -11.87 -14.84 -4.27
N LEU A 36 -12.53 -14.04 -3.44
CA LEU A 36 -13.59 -14.48 -2.55
C LEU A 36 -14.90 -13.77 -2.87
N ARG A 37 -16.00 -14.50 -2.67
CA ARG A 37 -17.38 -14.05 -2.73
C ARG A 37 -17.97 -14.13 -1.33
N ILE A 38 -18.47 -13.01 -0.84
CA ILE A 38 -19.22 -12.88 0.40
C ILE A 38 -20.69 -12.70 0.01
N GLU A 39 -21.53 -13.64 0.41
CA GLU A 39 -22.98 -13.60 0.24
C GLU A 39 -23.62 -13.13 1.55
N PHE A 40 -24.50 -12.15 1.47
CA PHE A 40 -25.22 -11.53 2.58
C PHE A 40 -26.72 -11.86 2.53
N PHE A 41 -27.30 -12.08 3.70
CA PHE A 41 -28.74 -12.10 3.92
C PHE A 41 -29.11 -10.93 4.84
N GLY A 42 -29.55 -9.83 4.24
CA GLY A 42 -29.69 -8.57 4.98
C GLY A 42 -28.32 -7.99 5.33
N ASP A 43 -28.04 -7.86 6.63
CA ASP A 43 -26.77 -7.40 7.21
C ASP A 43 -25.89 -8.54 7.75
N GLU A 44 -26.34 -9.80 7.65
CA GLU A 44 -25.58 -10.97 8.07
C GLU A 44 -24.86 -11.64 6.90
N ILE A 45 -23.63 -12.09 7.15
CA ILE A 45 -22.87 -12.91 6.20
C ILE A 45 -23.45 -14.33 6.21
N GLU A 46 -24.02 -14.77 5.09
CA GLU A 46 -24.55 -16.12 4.89
C GLU A 46 -23.44 -17.10 4.49
N SER A 47 -22.55 -16.69 3.57
CA SER A 47 -21.44 -17.55 3.17
C SER A 47 -20.24 -16.79 2.60
N ILE A 48 -19.05 -17.37 2.79
CA ILE A 48 -17.79 -16.92 2.21
C ILE A 48 -17.23 -18.05 1.35
N ARG A 49 -16.91 -17.76 0.09
CA ARG A 49 -16.44 -18.76 -0.88
C ARG A 49 -15.30 -18.23 -1.71
N THR A 50 -14.30 -19.06 -2.02
CA THR A 50 -13.39 -18.74 -3.11
C THR A 50 -14.06 -19.02 -4.45
N PHE A 51 -13.68 -18.30 -5.51
CA PHE A 51 -14.20 -18.54 -6.86
C PHE A 51 -13.12 -18.30 -7.91
N SER A 52 -13.26 -18.94 -9.07
CA SER A 52 -12.32 -18.75 -10.19
C SER A 52 -12.67 -17.47 -10.96
N VAL A 53 -11.70 -16.58 -11.19
CA VAL A 53 -11.88 -15.37 -12.02
C VAL A 53 -12.33 -15.70 -13.45
N LEU A 54 -11.84 -16.81 -14.03
CA LEU A 54 -12.12 -17.20 -15.41
C LEU A 54 -13.55 -17.70 -15.60
N THR A 55 -14.03 -18.53 -14.67
CA THR A 55 -15.33 -19.20 -14.81
C THR A 55 -16.43 -18.56 -13.98
N GLN A 56 -16.07 -17.69 -13.03
CA GLN A 56 -16.95 -17.07 -12.06
C GLN A 56 -17.73 -18.10 -11.21
N ARG A 57 -17.16 -19.30 -11.01
CA ARG A 57 -17.75 -20.40 -10.23
C ARG A 57 -17.01 -20.59 -8.92
N SER A 58 -17.75 -20.92 -7.87
CA SER A 58 -17.18 -21.22 -6.55
C SER A 58 -16.27 -22.44 -6.59
N LEU A 59 -15.17 -22.36 -5.84
CA LEU A 59 -14.16 -23.40 -5.69
C LEU A 59 -14.22 -24.05 -4.31
N GLY A 60 -14.35 -23.26 -3.24
CA GLY A 60 -14.40 -23.75 -1.86
C GLY A 60 -15.14 -22.81 -0.92
N ARG A 61 -15.49 -23.29 0.27
CA ARG A 61 -16.09 -22.49 1.36
C ARG A 61 -15.04 -22.15 2.42
N LEU A 62 -15.15 -20.95 2.99
CA LEU A 62 -14.34 -20.48 4.11
C LEU A 62 -15.24 -20.22 5.32
N LYS A 63 -14.67 -20.35 6.52
CA LYS A 63 -15.37 -20.03 7.78
C LYS A 63 -15.18 -18.57 8.19
N GLU A 64 -14.01 -18.03 7.92
CA GLU A 64 -13.58 -16.68 8.27
C GLU A 64 -12.61 -16.19 7.21
N ILE A 65 -12.43 -14.87 7.13
CA ILE A 65 -11.40 -14.27 6.30
C ILE A 65 -10.92 -12.96 6.91
N GLU A 66 -9.63 -12.68 6.72
CA GLU A 66 -9.02 -11.39 7.03
C GLU A 66 -8.67 -10.68 5.73
N ILE A 67 -9.12 -9.44 5.58
CA ILE A 67 -8.85 -8.61 4.41
C ILE A 67 -7.93 -7.48 4.87
N LEU A 68 -6.67 -7.53 4.46
CA LEU A 68 -5.71 -6.47 4.74
C LEU A 68 -5.87 -5.30 3.76
N PRO A 69 -5.54 -4.07 4.16
CA PRO A 69 -5.41 -2.95 3.23
C PRO A 69 -4.38 -3.24 2.13
N LEU A 70 -4.62 -2.68 0.95
CA LEU A 70 -3.67 -2.68 -0.18
C LEU A 70 -2.71 -1.49 -0.16
N ARG A 71 -2.88 -0.57 0.80
CA ARG A 71 -2.03 0.60 1.00
C ARG A 71 -1.44 0.58 2.40
N GLU A 72 -0.20 1.03 2.52
CA GLU A 72 0.52 1.10 3.79
C GLU A 72 0.04 2.23 4.70
N PHE A 73 -0.63 3.24 4.14
CA PHE A 73 -1.22 4.34 4.87
C PHE A 73 -2.58 4.74 4.25
N PRO A 74 -3.54 5.19 5.07
CA PRO A 74 -4.83 5.64 4.57
C PRO A 74 -4.64 6.95 3.78
N VAL A 75 -5.29 7.04 2.62
CA VAL A 75 -5.38 8.27 1.83
C VAL A 75 -6.82 8.40 1.36
N ASP A 76 -7.49 9.44 1.81
CA ASP A 76 -8.79 9.87 1.31
C ASP A 76 -8.70 11.29 0.75
N MET A 77 -9.69 11.67 -0.07
CA MET A 77 -9.69 12.97 -0.74
C MET A 77 -9.76 14.15 0.25
N GLY A 78 -10.37 13.98 1.42
CA GLY A 78 -10.40 15.03 2.44
C GLY A 78 -9.02 15.29 3.04
N MET A 79 -8.23 14.23 3.26
CA MET A 79 -6.83 14.37 3.66
C MET A 79 -5.98 15.03 2.56
N VAL A 80 -6.20 14.67 1.29
CA VAL A 80 -5.51 15.31 0.16
C VAL A 80 -5.82 16.80 0.10
N GLU A 81 -7.09 17.20 0.27
CA GLU A 81 -7.49 18.61 0.31
C GLU A 81 -6.84 19.37 1.47
N LEU A 82 -6.82 18.76 2.67
CA LEU A 82 -6.20 19.37 3.86
C LEU A 82 -4.70 19.60 3.67
N VAL A 83 -3.97 18.57 3.19
CA VAL A 83 -2.53 18.65 2.93
C VAL A 83 -2.24 19.66 1.81
N SER A 84 -3.04 19.65 0.74
CA SER A 84 -2.87 20.55 -0.40
C SER A 84 -3.00 22.02 -0.02
N ALA A 85 -3.81 22.35 1.00
CA ALA A 85 -3.98 23.72 1.47
C ALA A 85 -2.72 24.32 2.10
N GLU A 86 -1.80 23.48 2.60
CA GLU A 86 -0.55 23.88 3.24
C GLU A 86 0.66 23.81 2.30
N LEU A 87 0.48 23.30 1.07
CA LEU A 87 1.54 23.18 0.07
C LEU A 87 1.62 24.41 -0.87
N PRO A 88 2.80 24.68 -1.45
CA PRO A 88 2.90 25.59 -2.59
C PRO A 88 1.95 25.19 -3.72
N GLN A 89 1.44 26.18 -4.48
CA GLN A 89 0.39 25.96 -5.48
C GLN A 89 0.77 24.87 -6.50
N GLU A 90 1.99 24.88 -7.00
CA GLU A 90 2.50 23.90 -7.97
C GLU A 90 2.55 22.49 -7.37
N GLN A 91 2.95 22.36 -6.10
CA GLN A 91 3.00 21.09 -5.37
C GLN A 91 1.60 20.56 -5.05
N ALA A 92 0.66 21.44 -4.70
CA ALA A 92 -0.73 21.08 -4.47
C ALA A 92 -1.39 20.54 -5.74
N ILE A 93 -1.13 21.17 -6.90
CA ILE A 93 -1.58 20.68 -8.21
C ILE A 93 -0.95 19.32 -8.51
N ALA A 94 0.37 19.19 -8.35
CA ALA A 94 1.07 17.93 -8.60
C ALA A 94 0.57 16.78 -7.68
N LEU A 95 0.29 17.08 -6.42
CA LEU A 95 -0.28 16.13 -5.46
C LEU A 95 -1.69 15.71 -5.89
N HIS A 96 -2.54 16.67 -6.26
CA HIS A 96 -3.90 16.38 -6.71
C HIS A 96 -3.91 15.57 -8.02
N ASP A 97 -3.02 15.88 -8.95
CA ASP A 97 -2.89 15.13 -10.20
C ASP A 97 -2.38 13.71 -9.96
N ALA A 98 -1.45 13.53 -9.01
CA ALA A 98 -0.95 12.22 -8.62
C ALA A 98 -1.98 11.39 -7.84
N LEU A 99 -2.73 12.04 -6.94
CA LEU A 99 -3.65 11.40 -5.98
C LEU A 99 -5.12 11.48 -6.36
N GLY A 100 -5.44 12.01 -7.54
CA GLY A 100 -6.79 12.36 -8.00
C GLY A 100 -7.82 11.22 -7.91
N PRO A 101 -9.05 11.36 -8.46
CA PRO A 101 -10.20 10.53 -8.10
C PRO A 101 -10.04 8.99 -8.23
N ALA A 102 -9.04 8.52 -8.97
CA ALA A 102 -8.70 7.11 -9.14
C ALA A 102 -7.57 6.60 -8.22
N GLY A 103 -6.78 7.48 -7.59
CA GLY A 103 -5.88 7.21 -6.46
C GLY A 103 -4.92 6.02 -6.57
N LEU A 104 -4.57 5.57 -7.77
CA LEU A 104 -3.69 4.42 -7.99
C LEU A 104 -2.47 4.91 -8.75
N PHE A 105 -1.51 5.45 -8.01
CA PHE A 105 -0.20 5.69 -8.56
C PHE A 105 0.80 4.78 -7.85
N ASP A 106 1.59 4.05 -8.62
CA ASP A 106 2.76 3.37 -8.09
C ASP A 106 3.74 4.45 -7.60
N GLY A 107 4.03 4.50 -6.29
CA GLY A 107 4.83 5.57 -5.69
C GLY A 107 4.07 6.51 -4.76
N LEU A 108 2.88 6.14 -4.30
CA LEU A 108 2.19 6.83 -3.20
C LEU A 108 3.10 7.02 -1.98
N GLU A 109 3.98 6.06 -1.74
CA GLU A 109 4.94 6.03 -0.65
C GLU A 109 5.82 7.28 -0.59
N PHE A 110 6.08 7.93 -1.73
CA PHE A 110 6.84 9.19 -1.78
C PHE A 110 6.10 10.38 -1.15
N PHE A 111 4.78 10.30 -1.02
CA PHE A 111 3.94 11.30 -0.36
C PHE A 111 3.63 10.95 1.10
N SER A 112 4.04 9.77 1.58
CA SER A 112 3.70 9.26 2.92
C SER A 112 4.04 10.23 4.05
N HIS A 113 5.10 11.04 3.88
CA HIS A 113 5.53 12.06 4.85
C HIS A 113 4.47 13.15 5.11
N LEU A 114 3.55 13.38 4.16
CA LEU A 114 2.49 14.37 4.27
C LEU A 114 1.31 13.91 5.14
N PHE A 115 1.19 12.61 5.40
CA PHE A 115 -0.01 12.00 5.99
C PHE A 115 0.21 11.44 7.39
N GLU A 116 1.21 11.96 8.14
CA GLU A 116 1.55 11.51 9.49
C GLU A 116 1.71 9.98 9.63
N SER A 117 2.26 9.32 8.60
CA SER A 117 2.51 7.88 8.68
C SER A 117 3.54 7.59 9.76
N ARG A 118 3.27 6.58 10.60
CA ARG A 118 4.24 6.14 11.62
C ARG A 118 5.49 5.65 10.90
N LYS A 119 6.63 6.32 11.13
CA LYS A 119 7.94 5.86 10.67
C LYS A 119 8.33 4.60 11.43
N GLY A 120 7.99 3.45 10.87
CA GLY A 120 8.44 2.14 11.30
C GLY A 120 9.50 1.58 10.36
N SER A 121 10.18 0.54 10.82
CA SER A 121 11.18 -0.22 10.09
C SER A 121 10.81 -1.69 10.10
N LEU A 122 11.39 -2.46 9.17
CA LEU A 122 11.28 -3.92 9.20
C LEU A 122 11.70 -4.50 10.57
N PHE A 123 12.71 -3.90 11.20
CA PHE A 123 13.24 -4.33 12.50
C PHE A 123 12.23 -4.19 13.64
N ASP A 124 11.26 -3.27 13.54
CA ASP A 124 10.21 -3.11 14.56
C ASP A 124 9.21 -4.28 14.59
N TYR A 125 9.22 -5.15 13.57
CA TYR A 125 8.38 -6.35 13.49
C TYR A 125 9.13 -7.63 13.87
N LEU A 126 10.45 -7.55 14.09
CA LEU A 126 11.23 -8.70 14.53
C LEU A 126 11.01 -8.95 16.03
N PRO A 127 10.98 -10.21 16.49
CA PRO A 127 10.99 -10.50 17.91
C PRO A 127 12.32 -10.06 18.54
N ASP A 128 12.31 -9.79 19.85
CA ASP A 128 13.48 -9.31 20.60
C ASP A 128 14.69 -10.26 20.53
N ASP A 129 14.48 -11.55 20.23
CA ASP A 129 15.51 -12.59 20.11
C ASP A 129 15.85 -12.97 18.66
N ALA A 130 15.44 -12.15 17.68
CA ALA A 130 15.74 -12.39 16.28
C ALA A 130 17.25 -12.44 16.00
N ILE A 131 17.67 -13.47 15.25
CA ILE A 131 19.05 -13.57 14.76
C ILE A 131 19.09 -13.01 13.34
N ILE A 132 19.91 -11.98 13.14
CA ILE A 132 20.14 -11.35 11.84
C ILE A 132 21.45 -11.90 11.27
N ILE A 133 21.39 -12.48 10.07
CA ILE A 133 22.56 -13.01 9.36
C ILE A 133 22.80 -12.14 8.14
N ARG A 134 24.02 -11.60 8.04
CA ARG A 134 24.47 -10.82 6.89
C ARG A 134 25.25 -11.73 5.95
N ASP A 135 24.63 -12.03 4.81
CA ASP A 135 25.31 -12.68 3.70
C ASP A 135 25.97 -11.60 2.84
N ASP A 136 27.29 -11.65 2.71
CA ASP A 136 28.13 -10.61 2.10
C ASP A 136 27.91 -9.17 2.64
N PRO A 137 28.45 -8.84 3.83
CA PRO A 137 28.30 -7.52 4.43
C PRO A 137 28.83 -6.35 3.58
N ASN A 138 29.80 -6.61 2.70
CA ASN A 138 30.37 -5.58 1.83
C ASN A 138 29.36 -5.25 0.72
N LEU A 139 28.82 -6.27 0.05
CA LEU A 139 27.78 -6.07 -0.96
C LEU A 139 26.55 -5.37 -0.37
N ILE A 140 26.11 -5.75 0.83
CA ILE A 140 25.01 -5.07 1.53
C ILE A 140 25.31 -3.57 1.70
N THR A 141 26.54 -3.23 2.08
CA THR A 141 26.94 -1.83 2.28
C THR A 141 26.95 -1.05 0.96
N GLU A 142 27.54 -1.63 -0.09
CA GLU A 142 27.58 -1.03 -1.43
C GLU A 142 26.18 -0.78 -1.99
N GLU A 143 25.26 -1.76 -1.88
CA GLU A 143 23.88 -1.65 -2.36
C GLU A 143 23.05 -0.63 -1.56
N LEU A 144 23.30 -0.50 -0.25
CA LEU A 144 22.65 0.52 0.58
C LEU A 144 23.10 1.94 0.20
N GLU A 145 24.40 2.14 -0.01
CA GLU A 145 24.94 3.43 -0.45
C GLU A 145 24.42 3.81 -1.85
N ASP A 146 24.45 2.88 -2.80
CA ASP A 146 23.94 3.08 -4.15
C ASP A 146 22.43 3.34 -4.17
N SER A 147 21.65 2.62 -3.37
CA SER A 147 20.20 2.84 -3.23
C SER A 147 19.89 4.23 -2.69
N LEU A 148 20.65 4.70 -1.68
CA LEU A 148 20.48 6.02 -1.10
C LEU A 148 20.86 7.13 -2.08
N GLU A 149 21.95 6.96 -2.84
CA GLU A 149 22.36 7.91 -3.87
C GLU A 149 21.29 8.03 -4.97
N LYS A 150 20.78 6.90 -5.45
CA LYS A 150 19.65 6.88 -6.41
C LYS A 150 18.40 7.57 -5.84
N ALA A 151 18.11 7.39 -4.56
CA ALA A 151 16.99 8.08 -3.91
C ALA A 151 17.18 9.60 -3.86
N LYS A 152 18.40 10.07 -3.56
CA LYS A 152 18.76 11.50 -3.59
C LYS A 152 18.65 12.09 -4.99
N GLN A 153 19.18 11.40 -6.00
CA GLN A 153 19.08 11.83 -7.39
C GLN A 153 17.61 11.96 -7.82
N ARG A 154 16.77 10.94 -7.54
CA ARG A 154 15.34 11.00 -7.85
C ARG A 154 14.63 12.16 -7.14
N TYR A 155 15.02 12.44 -5.90
CA TYR A 155 14.49 13.59 -5.18
C TYR A 155 14.88 14.91 -5.86
N GLU A 156 16.11 15.06 -6.33
CA GLU A 156 16.55 16.26 -7.07
C GLU A 156 15.81 16.41 -8.41
N GLU A 157 15.54 15.30 -9.10
CA GLU A 157 14.85 15.24 -10.39
C GLU A 157 13.31 15.32 -10.29
N ARG A 158 12.75 15.43 -9.08
CA ARG A 158 11.29 15.32 -8.83
C ARG A 158 10.45 16.44 -9.43
N GLY A 159 11.04 17.52 -9.94
CA GLY A 159 10.29 18.71 -10.37
C GLY A 159 9.44 19.30 -9.23
N ASP A 160 8.17 19.56 -9.51
CA ASP A 160 7.22 20.17 -8.57
C ASP A 160 6.49 19.16 -7.68
N TYR A 161 6.82 17.86 -7.74
CA TYR A 161 6.18 16.88 -6.87
C TYR A 161 6.62 17.07 -5.40
N PRO A 162 5.68 17.10 -4.43
CA PRO A 162 6.00 17.19 -3.01
C PRO A 162 6.46 15.86 -2.41
N PHE A 163 7.42 15.20 -3.05
CA PHE A 163 8.04 13.99 -2.48
C PHE A 163 8.77 14.33 -1.18
N GLY A 164 8.78 13.38 -0.25
CA GLY A 164 9.60 13.47 0.95
C GLY A 164 11.08 13.42 0.61
N LYS A 165 11.91 14.08 1.42
CA LYS A 165 13.36 13.91 1.34
C LYS A 165 13.70 12.44 1.59
N PRO A 166 14.81 11.92 1.04
CA PRO A 166 15.22 10.55 1.34
C PRO A 166 15.29 10.25 2.85
N GLU A 167 15.81 11.18 3.65
CA GLU A 167 15.87 11.09 5.13
C GLU A 167 14.49 10.98 5.81
N GLU A 168 13.43 11.40 5.11
CA GLU A 168 12.06 11.38 5.64
C GLU A 168 11.34 10.06 5.35
N ILE A 169 11.76 9.35 4.31
CA ILE A 169 11.12 8.13 3.80
C ILE A 169 11.94 6.88 4.16
N TYR A 170 13.27 6.96 4.05
CA TYR A 170 14.17 5.86 4.32
C TYR A 170 14.71 5.93 5.74
N ILE A 171 15.05 4.76 6.29
CA ILE A 171 15.72 4.67 7.58
C ILE A 171 17.17 5.10 7.41
N ASP A 172 17.66 5.94 8.31
CA ASP A 172 19.05 6.38 8.30
C ASP A 172 20.01 5.19 8.46
N TYR A 173 21.06 5.17 7.64
CA TYR A 173 22.02 4.08 7.54
C TYR A 173 22.68 3.70 8.89
N PRO A 174 23.04 4.65 9.80
CA PRO A 174 23.52 4.32 11.14
C PRO A 174 22.52 3.49 11.96
N ARG A 175 21.20 3.77 11.85
CA ARG A 175 20.16 3.00 12.54
C ARG A 175 20.02 1.59 11.96
N ILE A 176 20.15 1.46 10.64
CA ILE A 176 20.23 0.15 9.98
C ILE A 176 21.47 -0.60 10.49
N ARG A 177 22.65 0.06 10.51
CA ARG A 177 23.91 -0.54 10.93
C ARG A 177 23.93 -0.96 12.40
N GLU A 178 23.27 -0.22 13.29
CA GLU A 178 23.13 -0.61 14.70
C GLU A 178 22.17 -1.80 14.89
N SER A 179 21.24 -1.99 13.95
CA SER A 179 20.28 -3.10 13.94
C SER A 179 20.79 -4.34 13.18
N LEU A 180 21.93 -4.25 12.47
CA LEU A 180 22.51 -5.28 11.58
C LEU A 180 23.85 -5.86 12.10
#